data_AF-A0A8C2N243-F1
#
_entry.id   AF-A0A8C2N243-F1
#
_cell.length_a   1.000
_cell.length_b   1.000
_cell.length_c   1.000
_cell.angle_alpha   90.00
_cell.angle_beta   90.00
_cell.angle_gamma   90.00
#
_symmetry.space_group_name_H-M   'P 1'
#
loop_
_entity.id
_entity.type
_entity.pdbx_description
1 polymer ?
#
loop_
_entity_poly.entity_id
_entity_poly.type
_entity_poly.pdbx_seq_one_letter_code
_entity_poly.pdbx_strand_id
1 'polypeptide(L)'
;MLTATAEVPAAVDAPASTEPAWAWRDAPISTLVQRIQQLQNERAQAFRRLDQAHRQYLLSGQHHDFPSYRSVVHEVTQAFAAASREVLAVEAELAGPRAQPVLARHVRSLQDLEQTRLATVALLQVMGTPGVSEQEDPEKLHQLKINFHPLL
;
A
#
# COMPACT_ATOMS: atom_id res chain seq x y z
N MET A 1 -32.30 47.30 -14.15
CA MET A 1 -31.16 46.39 -13.90
C MET A 1 -31.75 45.06 -13.44
N LEU A 2 -31.61 44.02 -14.25
CA LEU A 2 -32.14 42.68 -13.98
C LEU A 2 -31.22 41.93 -13.01
N THR A 3 -31.79 41.39 -11.93
CA THR A 3 -31.16 40.45 -11.02
C THR A 3 -31.15 39.05 -11.65
N ALA A 4 -29.96 38.55 -11.98
CA ALA A 4 -29.75 37.16 -12.37
C ALA A 4 -29.30 36.36 -11.15
N THR A 5 -30.20 35.58 -10.57
CA THR A 5 -29.89 34.51 -9.62
C THR A 5 -29.16 33.41 -10.41
N ALA A 6 -27.86 33.27 -10.17
CA ALA A 6 -27.09 32.15 -10.68
C ALA A 6 -27.41 30.91 -9.83
N GLU A 7 -28.25 30.03 -10.39
CA GLU A 7 -28.48 28.68 -9.89
C GLU A 7 -27.17 27.90 -9.98
N VAL A 8 -26.65 27.47 -8.83
CA VAL A 8 -25.50 26.55 -8.77
C VAL A 8 -26.06 25.14 -8.93
N PRO A 9 -25.73 24.40 -10.01
CA PRO A 9 -26.17 23.02 -10.11
C PRO A 9 -25.42 22.18 -9.07
N ALA A 10 -26.22 21.53 -8.24
CA ALA A 10 -25.80 20.60 -7.20
C ALA A 10 -24.82 19.57 -7.76
N ALA A 11 -23.76 19.35 -6.98
CA ALA A 11 -22.74 18.35 -7.26
C ALA A 11 -23.39 16.99 -7.53
N VAL A 12 -23.14 16.49 -8.74
CA VAL A 12 -23.43 15.13 -9.18
C VAL A 12 -22.84 14.15 -8.16
N ASP A 13 -23.70 13.24 -7.70
CA ASP A 13 -23.39 12.05 -6.90
C ASP A 13 -21.99 11.51 -7.20
N ALA A 14 -21.10 11.63 -6.22
CA ALA A 14 -19.94 10.76 -6.16
C ALA A 14 -20.46 9.33 -5.96
N PRO A 15 -20.04 8.34 -6.76
CA PRO A 15 -20.47 6.97 -6.56
C PRO A 15 -20.03 6.56 -5.15
N ALA A 16 -21.02 6.23 -4.32
CA ALA A 16 -20.78 5.66 -3.00
C ALA A 16 -19.79 4.51 -3.19
N SER A 17 -18.55 4.70 -2.71
CA SER A 17 -17.55 3.66 -2.61
C SER A 17 -18.21 2.51 -1.89
N THR A 18 -18.60 1.49 -2.63
CA THR A 18 -19.16 0.27 -2.07
C THR A 18 -17.98 -0.44 -1.45
N GLU A 19 -17.64 0.00 -0.22
CA GLU A 19 -16.72 -0.69 0.66
C GLU A 19 -17.05 -2.18 0.58
N PRO A 20 -16.09 -3.06 0.28
CA PRO A 20 -16.37 -4.47 0.23
C PRO A 20 -17.00 -4.87 1.57
N ALA A 21 -18.11 -5.62 1.51
CA ALA A 21 -18.69 -6.21 2.69
C ALA A 21 -17.68 -7.24 3.22
N TRP A 22 -16.80 -6.79 4.11
CA TRP A 22 -15.74 -7.63 4.67
C TRP A 22 -16.37 -8.82 5.37
N ALA A 23 -15.97 -10.04 4.99
CA ALA A 23 -16.52 -11.28 5.51
C ALA A 23 -16.36 -11.44 7.04
N TRP A 24 -15.48 -10.65 7.66
CA TRP A 24 -15.23 -10.64 9.10
C TRP A 24 -16.05 -9.62 9.89
N ARG A 25 -16.86 -8.77 9.26
CA ARG A 25 -17.57 -7.65 9.92
C ARG A 25 -18.42 -8.09 11.13
N ASP A 26 -19.10 -9.24 11.03
CA ASP A 26 -19.91 -9.82 12.11
C ASP A 26 -19.28 -11.05 12.76
N ALA A 27 -18.05 -11.40 12.36
CA ALA A 27 -17.35 -12.60 12.85
C ALA A 27 -16.83 -12.41 14.29
N PRO A 28 -16.51 -13.46 15.06
CA PRO A 28 -15.91 -13.28 16.39
C PRO A 28 -14.53 -12.62 16.31
N ILE A 29 -14.08 -12.00 17.42
CA ILE A 29 -12.78 -11.30 17.49
C ILE A 29 -11.60 -12.20 17.07
N SER A 30 -11.67 -13.50 17.39
CA SER A 30 -10.66 -14.49 16.96
C SER A 30 -10.50 -14.53 15.43
N THR A 31 -11.58 -14.38 14.67
CA THR A 31 -11.55 -14.33 13.21
C THR A 31 -10.84 -13.07 12.70
N LEU A 32 -11.04 -11.92 13.36
CA LEU A 32 -10.32 -10.68 13.00
C LEU A 32 -8.82 -10.83 13.26
N VAL A 33 -8.43 -11.42 14.40
CA VAL A 33 -7.02 -11.69 14.73
C VAL A 33 -6.39 -12.65 13.71
N GLN A 34 -7.08 -13.72 13.34
CA GLN A 34 -6.62 -14.64 12.29
C GLN A 34 -6.49 -13.93 10.94
N ARG A 35 -7.43 -13.04 10.61
CA ARG A 35 -7.38 -12.27 9.36
C ARG A 35 -6.18 -11.32 9.35
N ILE A 36 -5.89 -10.64 10.45
CA ILE A 36 -4.69 -9.80 10.57
C ILE A 36 -3.42 -10.63 10.35
N GLN A 37 -3.32 -11.82 10.96
CA GLN A 37 -2.16 -12.71 10.75
C GLN A 37 -2.03 -13.13 9.28
N GLN A 38 -3.14 -13.46 8.62
CA GLN A 38 -3.16 -13.79 7.21
C GLN A 38 -2.69 -12.60 6.34
N LEU A 39 -3.15 -11.39 6.62
CA LEU A 39 -2.71 -10.16 5.95
C LEU A 39 -1.22 -9.88 6.17
N GLN A 40 -0.67 -10.19 7.35
CA GLN A 40 0.78 -10.11 7.59
C GLN A 40 1.56 -11.15 6.79
N ASN A 41 1.04 -12.37 6.65
CA ASN A 41 1.66 -13.39 5.82
C ASN A 41 1.67 -12.99 4.34
N GLU A 42 0.58 -12.41 3.85
CA GLU A 42 0.48 -11.88 2.48
C GLU A 42 1.51 -10.76 2.24
N ARG A 43 1.61 -9.78 3.15
CA ARG A 43 2.66 -8.74 3.09
C ARG A 43 4.06 -9.30 3.13
N ALA A 44 4.32 -10.27 4.01
CA ALA A 44 5.64 -10.91 4.10
C ALA A 44 6.01 -11.66 2.80
N GLN A 45 5.03 -12.30 2.14
CA GLN A 45 5.23 -12.91 0.83
C GLN A 45 5.50 -11.85 -0.25
N ALA A 46 4.75 -10.74 -0.25
CA ALA A 46 4.94 -9.65 -1.18
C ALA A 46 6.34 -9.01 -1.05
N PHE A 47 6.84 -8.81 0.18
CA PHE A 47 8.22 -8.37 0.42
C PHE A 47 9.26 -9.37 -0.13
N ARG A 48 9.07 -10.67 0.07
CA ARG A 48 9.99 -11.69 -0.47
C ARG A 48 10.00 -11.68 -2.00
N ARG A 49 8.83 -11.55 -2.63
CA ARG A 49 8.71 -11.44 -4.10
C ARG A 49 9.43 -10.20 -4.61
N LEU A 50 9.25 -9.07 -3.95
CA LEU A 50 9.92 -7.81 -4.29
C LEU A 50 11.44 -7.91 -4.18
N ASP A 51 11.95 -8.48 -3.08
CA ASP A 51 13.39 -8.69 -2.87
C ASP A 51 13.98 -9.64 -3.93
N GLN A 52 13.30 -10.74 -4.24
CA GLN A 52 13.72 -11.66 -5.29
C GLN A 52 13.78 -10.98 -6.67
N ALA A 53 12.73 -10.23 -7.03
CA ALA A 53 12.69 -9.52 -8.30
C ALA A 53 13.78 -8.44 -8.39
N HIS A 54 14.04 -7.74 -7.28
CA HIS A 54 15.13 -6.76 -7.22
C HIS A 54 16.50 -7.42 -7.41
N ARG A 55 16.78 -8.55 -6.74
CA ARG A 55 18.03 -9.29 -6.94
C ARG A 55 18.19 -9.78 -8.38
N GLN A 56 17.13 -10.31 -8.99
CA GLN A 56 17.14 -10.73 -10.39
C GLN A 56 17.41 -9.53 -11.33
N TYR A 57 16.78 -8.39 -11.05
CA TYR A 57 17.03 -7.15 -11.76
C TYR A 57 18.51 -6.74 -11.68
N LEU A 58 19.13 -6.76 -10.48
CA LEU A 58 20.55 -6.45 -10.32
C LEU A 58 21.48 -7.45 -11.05
N LEU A 59 21.15 -8.74 -11.01
CA LEU A 59 21.94 -9.81 -11.64
C LEU A 59 21.83 -9.86 -13.17
N SER A 60 20.81 -9.24 -13.75
CA SER A 60 20.59 -9.25 -15.21
C SER A 60 21.63 -8.47 -16.04
N GLY A 61 22.58 -7.78 -15.39
CA GLY A 61 23.75 -7.19 -16.03
C GLY A 61 23.41 -6.07 -17.03
N GLN A 62 24.14 -5.98 -18.15
CA GLN A 62 24.02 -4.87 -19.12
C GLN A 62 22.64 -4.76 -19.82
N HIS A 63 21.76 -5.76 -19.68
CA HIS A 63 20.42 -5.78 -20.25
C HIS A 63 19.35 -5.86 -19.16
N HIS A 64 19.41 -4.93 -18.20
CA HIS A 64 18.43 -4.85 -17.13
C HIS A 64 16.99 -4.93 -17.67
N ASP A 65 16.27 -5.99 -17.32
CA ASP A 65 14.85 -6.15 -17.66
C ASP A 65 13.98 -5.33 -16.70
N PHE A 66 14.07 -4.02 -16.88
CA PHE A 66 13.30 -3.05 -16.11
C PHE A 66 11.78 -3.22 -16.28
N PRO A 67 11.21 -3.52 -17.47
CA PRO A 67 9.77 -3.78 -17.61
C PRO A 67 9.26 -4.92 -16.71
N SER A 68 9.96 -6.06 -16.66
CA SER A 68 9.58 -7.17 -15.79
C SER A 68 9.69 -6.82 -14.32
N TYR A 69 10.77 -6.13 -13.91
CA TYR A 69 10.91 -5.64 -12.53
C TYR A 69 9.78 -4.68 -12.13
N ARG A 70 9.47 -3.70 -12.99
CA ARG A 70 8.39 -2.74 -12.77
C ARG A 70 7.04 -3.43 -12.62
N SER A 71 6.75 -4.45 -13.42
CA SER A 71 5.50 -5.23 -13.29
C SER A 71 5.38 -5.84 -11.90
N VAL A 72 6.45 -6.46 -11.40
CA VAL A 72 6.45 -7.04 -10.04
C VAL A 72 6.29 -5.97 -8.97
N VAL A 73 6.97 -4.83 -9.09
CA VAL A 73 6.79 -3.70 -8.16
C VAL A 73 5.33 -3.27 -8.13
N HIS A 74 4.68 -3.15 -9.29
CA HIS A 74 3.27 -2.76 -9.37
C HIS A 74 2.34 -3.78 -8.70
N GLU A 75 2.51 -5.06 -8.99
CA GLU A 75 1.73 -6.15 -8.36
C GLU A 75 1.89 -6.16 -6.84
N VAL A 76 3.13 -6.04 -6.36
CA VAL A 76 3.44 -5.99 -4.94
C VAL A 76 2.78 -4.76 -4.29
N THR A 77 2.91 -3.60 -4.92
CA THR A 77 2.27 -2.35 -4.46
C THR A 77 0.75 -2.50 -4.32
N GLN A 78 0.09 -3.12 -5.30
CA GLN A 78 -1.35 -3.38 -5.22
C GLN A 78 -1.71 -4.32 -4.06
N ALA A 79 -0.92 -5.39 -3.86
CA ALA A 79 -1.13 -6.33 -2.76
C ALA A 79 -0.98 -5.65 -1.39
N PHE A 80 0.05 -4.80 -1.21
CA PHE A 80 0.20 -4.00 0.00
C PHE A 80 -0.97 -3.05 0.22
N ALA A 81 -1.40 -2.34 -0.83
CA ALA A 81 -2.53 -1.41 -0.75
C ALA A 81 -3.82 -2.12 -0.33
N ALA A 82 -4.11 -3.27 -0.93
CA ALA A 82 -5.27 -4.09 -0.59
C ALA A 82 -5.23 -4.56 0.87
N ALA A 83 -4.09 -5.10 1.30
CA ALA A 83 -3.91 -5.51 2.68
C ALA A 83 -4.01 -4.33 3.66
N SER A 84 -3.58 -3.13 3.27
CA SER A 84 -3.62 -1.94 4.14
C SER A 84 -5.02 -1.42 4.34
N ARG A 85 -5.82 -1.36 3.27
CA ARG A 85 -7.25 -1.03 3.38
C ARG A 85 -7.98 -1.98 4.31
N GLU A 86 -7.73 -3.29 4.19
CA GLU A 86 -8.40 -4.25 5.04
C GLU A 86 -7.99 -4.14 6.51
N VAL A 87 -6.70 -3.98 6.81
CA VAL A 87 -6.24 -3.79 8.19
C VAL A 87 -6.80 -2.50 8.80
N LEU A 88 -6.89 -1.40 8.03
CA LEU A 88 -7.52 -0.16 8.50
C LEU A 88 -9.01 -0.36 8.81
N ALA A 89 -9.70 -1.14 7.98
CA ALA A 89 -11.09 -1.50 8.25
C ALA A 89 -11.21 -2.36 9.54
N VAL A 90 -10.31 -3.32 9.75
CA VAL A 90 -10.27 -4.12 10.99
C VAL A 90 -9.97 -3.23 12.22
N GLU A 91 -9.05 -2.29 12.11
CA GLU A 91 -8.75 -1.31 13.16
C GLU A 91 -9.99 -0.49 13.53
N ALA A 92 -10.70 0.05 12.53
CA ALA A 92 -11.92 0.83 12.72
C ALA A 92 -13.05 0.00 13.37
N GLU A 93 -13.21 -1.26 12.94
CA GLU A 93 -14.17 -2.20 13.51
C GLU A 93 -13.88 -2.51 14.99
N LEU A 94 -12.59 -2.72 15.33
CA LEU A 94 -12.15 -2.95 16.70
C LEU A 94 -12.32 -1.70 17.57
N ALA A 95 -11.99 -0.52 17.05
CA ALA A 95 -12.08 0.74 17.80
C ALA A 95 -13.53 1.19 18.03
N GLY A 96 -14.40 1.00 17.04
CA GLY A 96 -15.79 1.45 17.06
C GLY A 96 -16.76 0.36 17.54
N PRO A 97 -17.42 -0.38 16.62
CA PRO A 97 -18.51 -1.31 16.95
C PRO A 97 -18.22 -2.30 18.07
N ARG A 98 -16.97 -2.78 18.16
CA ARG A 98 -16.59 -3.82 19.14
C ARG A 98 -16.05 -3.27 20.45
N ALA A 99 -15.82 -1.96 20.53
CA ALA A 99 -15.26 -1.28 21.69
C ALA A 99 -14.00 -1.97 22.26
N GLN A 100 -13.08 -2.38 21.39
CA GLN A 100 -11.79 -3.00 21.70
C GLN A 100 -10.60 -2.06 21.39
N PRO A 101 -10.48 -0.90 22.07
CA PRO A 101 -9.49 0.12 21.74
C PRO A 101 -8.03 -0.34 21.93
N VAL A 102 -7.78 -1.27 22.86
CA VAL A 102 -6.44 -1.84 23.07
C VAL A 102 -6.02 -2.68 21.86
N LEU A 103 -6.91 -3.53 21.34
CA LEU A 103 -6.64 -4.32 20.14
C LEU A 103 -6.48 -3.42 18.92
N ALA A 104 -7.34 -2.41 18.74
CA ALA A 104 -7.21 -1.44 17.67
C ALA A 104 -5.84 -0.73 17.71
N ARG A 105 -5.38 -0.30 18.88
CA ARG A 105 -4.04 0.30 19.05
C ARG A 105 -2.92 -0.65 18.63
N HIS A 106 -3.02 -1.94 18.96
CA HIS A 106 -2.03 -2.92 18.51
C HIS A 106 -2.02 -3.08 16.99
N VAL A 107 -3.19 -3.10 16.36
CA VAL A 107 -3.31 -3.13 14.89
C VAL A 107 -2.69 -1.89 14.26
N ARG A 108 -2.94 -0.70 14.85
CA ARG A 108 -2.34 0.55 14.42
C ARG A 108 -0.81 0.53 14.50
N SER A 109 -0.26 0.13 15.65
CA SER A 109 1.19 0.01 15.84
C SER A 109 1.82 -0.97 14.85
N LEU A 110 1.13 -2.06 14.53
CA LEU A 110 1.55 -3.00 13.50
C LEU A 110 1.58 -2.33 12.11
N GLN A 111 0.65 -1.44 11.79
CA GLN A 111 0.71 -0.69 10.52
C GLN A 111 1.83 0.34 10.46
N ASP A 112 2.11 1.04 11.56
CA ASP A 112 3.23 1.99 11.61
C ASP A 112 4.58 1.24 11.41
N LEU A 113 4.70 0.02 11.94
CA LEU A 113 5.86 -0.86 11.71
C LEU A 113 5.95 -1.32 10.25
N GLU A 114 4.84 -1.72 9.63
CA GLU A 114 4.81 -2.13 8.22
C GLU A 114 5.16 -0.97 7.28
N GLN A 115 4.70 0.24 7.58
CA GLN A 115 5.08 1.46 6.84
C GLN A 115 6.58 1.75 6.98
N THR A 116 7.12 1.66 8.19
CA THR A 116 8.57 1.84 8.45
C THR A 116 9.39 0.82 7.69
N ARG A 117 8.94 -0.44 7.66
CA ARG A 117 9.58 -1.52 6.91
C ARG A 117 9.57 -1.24 5.42
N LEU A 118 8.43 -0.85 4.85
CA LEU A 118 8.31 -0.52 3.43
C LEU A 118 9.26 0.61 3.02
N ALA A 119 9.31 1.69 3.81
CA ALA A 119 10.21 2.82 3.58
C ALA A 119 11.68 2.41 3.62
N THR A 120 12.05 1.58 4.61
CA THR A 120 13.42 1.07 4.77
C THR A 120 13.82 0.18 3.59
N VAL A 121 12.93 -0.72 3.15
CA VAL A 121 13.17 -1.59 1.98
C VAL A 121 13.36 -0.74 0.72
N ALA A 122 12.50 0.25 0.49
CA ALA A 122 12.62 1.14 -0.66
C ALA A 122 13.96 1.88 -0.67
N LEU A 123 14.40 2.40 0.48
CA LEU A 123 15.70 3.06 0.61
C LEU A 123 16.86 2.11 0.29
N LEU A 124 16.84 0.89 0.84
CA LEU A 124 17.88 -0.12 0.58
C LEU A 124 17.94 -0.49 -0.90
N GLN A 125 16.80 -0.59 -1.58
CA GLN A 125 16.78 -0.87 -3.01
C GLN A 125 17.41 0.26 -3.82
N VAL A 126 17.10 1.52 -3.53
CA VAL A 126 17.72 2.68 -4.17
C VAL A 126 19.24 2.71 -3.96
N MET A 127 19.71 2.39 -2.75
CA MET A 127 21.15 2.33 -2.46
C MET A 127 21.85 1.16 -3.14
N GLY A 128 21.15 0.03 -3.34
CA GLY A 128 21.69 -1.20 -3.90
C GLY A 128 21.69 -1.27 -5.43
N THR A 129 21.03 -0.34 -6.13
CA THR A 129 21.06 -0.28 -7.60
C THR A 129 22.35 0.37 -8.12
N PRO A 130 23.22 -0.35 -8.85
CA PRO A 130 24.42 0.22 -9.45
C PRO A 130 24.02 1.24 -10.53
N GLY A 131 24.62 2.44 -10.50
CA GLY A 131 24.34 3.53 -11.43
C GLY A 131 23.72 4.79 -10.82
N VAL A 132 23.34 4.78 -9.54
CA VAL A 132 22.87 6.00 -8.84
C VAL A 132 24.00 7.00 -8.55
N SER A 133 25.26 6.64 -8.82
CA SER A 133 26.41 7.51 -8.57
C SER A 133 26.99 8.20 -9.81
N GLU A 134 26.69 7.80 -11.06
CA GLU A 134 27.45 8.36 -12.21
C GLU A 134 26.71 8.55 -13.54
N GLN A 135 25.43 8.20 -13.70
CA GLN A 135 24.70 8.58 -14.92
C GLN A 135 23.21 8.85 -14.65
N GLU A 136 22.91 10.14 -14.56
CA GLU A 136 21.61 10.72 -14.23
C GLU A 136 20.56 10.44 -15.33
N ASP A 137 19.46 9.79 -14.94
CA ASP A 137 18.16 10.01 -15.56
C ASP A 137 17.17 10.37 -14.44
N PRO A 138 16.97 11.68 -14.18
CA PRO A 138 16.14 12.17 -13.08
C PRO A 138 14.68 11.70 -13.19
N GLU A 139 14.23 11.28 -14.38
CA GLU A 139 12.89 10.76 -14.61
C GLU A 139 12.69 9.35 -14.02
N LYS A 140 13.73 8.51 -14.02
CA LYS A 140 13.67 7.15 -13.46
C LYS A 140 13.60 7.15 -11.93
N LEU A 141 14.34 8.04 -11.27
CA LEU A 141 14.27 8.26 -9.83
C LEU A 141 12.91 8.86 -9.42
N HIS A 142 12.37 9.79 -10.22
CA HIS A 142 11.03 10.32 -9.98
C HIS A 142 9.96 9.24 -10.09
N GLN A 143 10.02 8.37 -11.10
CA GLN A 143 9.03 7.30 -11.27
C GLN A 143 9.08 6.26 -10.15
N LEU A 144 10.26 5.91 -9.63
CA LEU A 144 10.36 5.01 -8.49
C LEU A 144 9.78 5.67 -7.22
N LYS A 145 10.10 6.94 -6.97
CA LYS A 145 9.62 7.72 -5.81
C LYS A 145 8.11 7.98 -5.86
N ILE A 146 7.56 8.24 -7.05
CA ILE A 146 6.12 8.45 -7.29
C ILE A 146 5.31 7.15 -7.07
N ASN A 147 5.88 5.96 -7.25
CA ASN A 147 5.18 4.69 -7.02
C ASN A 147 5.09 4.28 -5.54
N PHE A 148 5.93 4.83 -4.67
CA PHE A 148 5.87 4.60 -3.22
C PHE A 148 5.01 5.64 -2.50
N HIS A 149 4.89 6.85 -3.04
CA HIS A 149 4.07 7.93 -2.46
C HIS A 149 2.53 7.76 -2.52
N PRO A 150 1.88 6.97 -3.41
CA PRO A 150 0.42 6.90 -3.48
C PRO A 150 -0.15 5.85 -2.51
N LEU A 151 0.67 5.33 -1.58
CA LEU A 151 0.33 4.27 -0.63
C LEU A 151 0.24 4.76 0.81
N LEU A 152 0.34 6.08 1.02
CA LEU A 152 0.04 6.76 2.28
C LEU A 152 -1.45 7.05 2.38
#